data_AF-A0A524FP90-F1
#
_entry.id   AF-A0A524FP90-F1
#
_cell.length_a   1.000
_cell.length_b   1.000
_cell.length_c   1.000
_cell.angle_alpha   90.00
_cell.angle_beta   90.00
_cell.angle_gamma   90.00
#
_symmetry.space_group_name_H-M   'P 1'
#
loop_
_entity.id
_entity.type
_entity.pdbx_description
1 polymer ?
#
loop_
_entity_poly.entity_id
_entity_poly.type
_entity_poly.pdbx_seq_one_letter_code
_entity_poly.pdbx_strand_id
1 'polypeptide(L)'
;MNLDDLKSMKVPTAMIKKLFPPKKSVYTVDTNGDGKADGIKLVALNVLMPFGIPAKEDIGEIEVDEIDPSEYGKLLLDGEEIDISKNSANINLIKETLRFYHKGESFSFNDALGGKMGGRTIAMGDQIIVVFKLDESFLTKLIEGKHTISIESNKVPNIEIGFELTKDNMNQKFTP
;
A
#
# COMPACT_ATOMS: atom_id res chain seq x y z
N MET A 1 7.04 -18.68 18.36
CA MET A 1 6.52 -19.09 17.04
C MET A 1 7.63 -18.77 16.06
N ASN A 2 8.12 -19.76 15.32
CA ASN A 2 9.30 -19.60 14.47
C ASN A 2 8.90 -19.08 13.09
N LEU A 3 9.86 -18.49 12.36
CA LEU A 3 9.63 -17.89 11.04
C LEU A 3 9.02 -18.88 10.02
N ASP A 4 9.31 -20.17 10.19
CA ASP A 4 8.77 -21.22 9.34
C ASP A 4 7.30 -21.56 9.63
N ASP A 5 6.81 -21.29 10.85
CA ASP A 5 5.39 -21.44 11.19
C ASP A 5 4.53 -20.37 10.47
N LEU A 6 5.06 -19.15 10.34
CA LEU A 6 4.43 -18.03 9.62
C LEU A 6 4.28 -18.29 8.12
N LYS A 7 5.24 -19.00 7.50
CA LYS A 7 5.20 -19.36 6.06
C LYS A 7 4.12 -20.40 5.73
N SER A 8 3.75 -21.24 6.71
CA SER A 8 2.77 -22.32 6.52
C SER A 8 1.31 -21.89 6.70
N MET A 9 1.06 -20.70 7.26
CA MET A 9 -0.29 -20.21 7.44
C MET A 9 -0.88 -19.78 6.08
N LYS A 10 -1.96 -20.44 5.64
CA LYS A 10 -2.86 -19.93 4.58
C LYS A 10 -3.68 -18.69 5.02
N VAL A 11 -3.54 -18.33 6.29
CA VAL A 11 -4.29 -17.28 7.01
C VAL A 11 -3.88 -15.85 6.61
N PRO A 12 -2.59 -15.49 6.42
CA PRO A 12 -2.18 -14.15 5.97
C PRO A 12 -2.87 -13.69 4.68
N THR A 13 -2.89 -14.51 3.62
CA THR A 13 -3.52 -14.12 2.35
C THR A 13 -5.04 -13.96 2.47
N ALA A 14 -5.71 -14.82 3.25
CA ALA A 14 -7.14 -14.73 3.50
C ALA A 14 -7.52 -13.50 4.35
N MET A 15 -6.67 -13.10 5.29
CA MET A 15 -6.84 -11.87 6.06
C MET A 15 -6.60 -10.62 5.21
N ILE A 16 -5.56 -10.62 4.38
CA ILE A 16 -5.27 -9.52 3.45
C ILE A 16 -6.44 -9.33 2.47
N LYS A 17 -6.99 -10.40 1.89
CA LYS A 17 -8.19 -10.31 1.02
C LYS A 17 -9.44 -9.82 1.74
N LYS A 18 -9.49 -9.93 3.07
CA LYS A 18 -10.56 -9.37 3.90
C LYS A 18 -10.32 -7.89 4.17
N LEU A 19 -9.08 -7.48 4.45
CA LEU A 19 -8.70 -6.09 4.63
C LEU A 19 -8.78 -5.28 3.33
N PHE A 20 -8.38 -5.88 2.21
CA PHE A 20 -8.46 -5.31 0.87
C PHE A 20 -9.56 -6.05 0.09
N PRO A 21 -10.82 -5.63 0.20
CA PRO A 21 -11.92 -6.31 -0.49
C PRO A 21 -11.63 -6.30 -2.00
N PRO A 22 -11.55 -7.47 -2.67
CA PRO A 22 -11.19 -7.54 -4.08
C PRO A 22 -12.17 -6.74 -4.94
N LYS A 23 -11.65 -6.06 -5.97
CA LYS A 23 -12.39 -5.25 -6.96
C LYS A 23 -12.91 -3.86 -6.56
N LYS A 24 -12.87 -3.46 -5.29
CA LYS A 24 -13.38 -2.13 -4.85
C LYS A 24 -12.40 -1.35 -3.97
N SER A 25 -11.13 -1.71 -4.05
CA SER A 25 -10.11 -1.24 -3.12
C SER A 25 -9.03 -0.42 -3.82
N VAL A 26 -9.07 -0.25 -5.14
CA VAL A 26 -8.05 0.48 -5.90
C VAL A 26 -8.73 1.46 -6.84
N TYR A 27 -8.21 2.69 -6.86
CA TYR A 27 -8.71 3.80 -7.64
C TYR A 27 -7.54 4.56 -8.23
N THR A 28 -7.68 5.10 -9.44
CA THR A 28 -6.78 6.17 -9.89
C THR A 28 -7.36 7.52 -9.47
N VAL A 29 -6.49 8.38 -8.95
CA VAL A 29 -6.91 9.65 -8.35
C VAL A 29 -6.13 10.83 -8.89
N ASP A 30 -6.81 11.97 -9.00
CA ASP A 30 -6.23 13.29 -9.22
C ASP A 30 -6.03 13.96 -7.86
N THR A 31 -4.77 14.09 -7.44
CA THR A 31 -4.40 14.73 -6.16
C THR A 31 -4.11 16.23 -6.30
N ASN A 32 -3.92 16.75 -7.52
CA ASN A 32 -3.58 18.16 -7.75
C ASN A 32 -4.77 19.02 -8.21
N GLY A 33 -5.86 18.39 -8.65
CA GLY A 33 -7.08 19.04 -9.14
C GLY A 33 -7.00 19.51 -10.60
N ASP A 34 -6.08 18.97 -11.40
CA ASP A 34 -5.89 19.34 -12.82
C ASP A 34 -6.75 18.53 -13.80
N GLY A 35 -7.54 17.58 -13.29
CA GLY A 35 -8.41 16.70 -14.06
C GLY A 35 -7.70 15.46 -14.62
N LYS A 36 -6.44 15.20 -14.24
CA LYS A 36 -5.69 14.00 -14.62
C LYS A 36 -5.28 13.19 -13.41
N ALA A 37 -5.37 11.86 -13.54
CA ALA A 37 -4.92 10.97 -12.49
C ALA A 37 -3.40 11.05 -12.36
N ASP A 38 -2.92 11.23 -11.14
CA ASP A 38 -1.50 11.31 -10.82
C ASP A 38 -1.07 10.35 -9.70
N GLY A 39 -2.00 9.52 -9.22
CA GLY A 39 -1.69 8.50 -8.22
C GLY A 39 -2.69 7.37 -8.14
N ILE A 40 -2.32 6.38 -7.33
CA ILE A 40 -3.17 5.26 -6.95
C ILE A 40 -3.63 5.47 -5.51
N LYS A 41 -4.94 5.32 -5.28
CA LYS A 41 -5.55 5.23 -3.96
C LYS A 41 -5.98 3.80 -3.70
N LEU A 42 -5.40 3.20 -2.67
CA LEU A 42 -5.79 1.92 -2.10
C LEU A 42 -6.68 2.15 -0.87
N VAL A 43 -7.79 1.44 -0.79
CA VAL A 43 -8.75 1.51 0.31
C VAL A 43 -8.86 0.14 0.94
N ALA A 44 -8.39 0.03 2.17
CA ALA A 44 -8.56 -1.14 3.02
C ALA A 44 -9.70 -0.90 4.02
N LEU A 45 -10.55 -1.90 4.22
CA LEU A 45 -11.60 -1.92 5.23
C LEU A 45 -11.31 -3.06 6.20
N ASN A 46 -11.14 -2.75 7.48
CA ASN A 46 -10.97 -3.78 8.48
C ASN A 46 -12.30 -4.53 8.73
N VAL A 47 -12.50 -5.64 8.04
CA VAL A 47 -13.67 -6.53 8.26
C VAL A 47 -13.37 -7.67 9.24
N LEU A 48 -12.22 -7.61 9.91
CA LEU A 48 -11.77 -8.57 10.92
C LEU A 48 -11.96 -7.98 12.32
N MET A 49 -11.59 -8.76 13.34
CA MET A 49 -11.53 -8.26 14.72
C MET A 49 -10.59 -7.05 14.83
N PRO A 50 -10.83 -6.15 15.81
CA PRO A 50 -9.91 -5.05 16.08
C PRO A 50 -8.48 -5.56 16.29
N PHE A 51 -7.50 -4.84 15.74
CA PHE A 51 -6.09 -5.13 15.97
C PHE A 51 -5.31 -3.86 16.29
N GLY A 52 -4.33 -3.98 17.18
CA GLY A 52 -3.43 -2.91 17.56
C GLY A 52 -2.18 -2.91 16.69
N ILE A 53 -1.75 -1.74 16.26
CA ILE A 53 -0.40 -1.50 15.75
C ILE A 53 0.51 -1.47 17.00
N PRO A 54 1.57 -2.31 17.08
CA PRO A 54 2.48 -2.29 18.22
C PRO A 54 3.01 -0.89 18.52
N ALA A 55 3.07 -0.50 19.80
CA ALA A 55 3.57 0.83 20.21
C ALA A 55 5.08 1.02 20.02
N LYS A 56 5.80 -0.11 19.96
CA LYS A 56 7.21 -0.20 19.59
C LYS A 56 7.35 -1.44 18.73
N GLU A 57 7.71 -1.28 17.47
CA GLU A 57 8.52 -2.31 16.84
C GLU A 57 9.97 -1.97 17.19
N ASP A 58 10.68 -2.90 17.84
CA ASP A 58 12.11 -2.76 18.09
C ASP A 58 12.83 -3.09 16.78
N ILE A 59 12.71 -2.17 15.82
CA ILE A 59 13.32 -2.27 14.48
C ILE A 59 14.80 -1.85 14.50
N GLY A 60 15.32 -1.42 15.66
CA GLY A 60 16.65 -0.82 15.80
C GLY A 60 16.70 0.64 15.34
N GLU A 61 17.86 1.29 15.45
CA GLU A 61 18.13 2.54 14.72
C GLU A 61 18.23 2.21 13.24
N ILE A 62 17.16 2.48 12.51
CA ILE A 62 17.12 2.34 11.05
C ILE A 62 17.34 3.71 10.42
N GLU A 63 18.45 3.89 9.72
CA GLU A 63 18.57 4.97 8.76
C GLU A 63 17.72 4.62 7.52
N VAL A 64 16.55 5.25 7.41
CA VAL A 64 15.59 5.06 6.31
C VAL A 64 16.22 5.31 4.94
N ASP A 65 17.19 6.21 4.90
CA ASP A 65 17.95 6.56 3.71
C ASP A 65 18.97 5.48 3.34
N GLU A 66 19.29 4.54 4.24
CA GLU A 66 20.18 3.42 3.97
C GLU A 66 19.46 2.18 3.44
N ILE A 67 18.16 2.04 3.70
CA ILE A 67 17.35 0.92 3.21
C ILE A 67 17.18 1.00 1.69
N ASP A 68 17.55 -0.08 1.01
CA ASP A 68 17.09 -0.38 -0.34
C ASP A 68 15.87 -1.31 -0.31
N PRO A 69 14.65 -0.82 -0.58
CA PRO A 69 13.43 -1.63 -0.55
C PRO A 69 13.45 -2.83 -1.49
N SER A 70 14.19 -2.74 -2.60
CA SER A 70 14.31 -3.82 -3.59
C SER A 70 14.99 -5.07 -3.03
N GLU A 71 15.79 -4.94 -1.96
CA GLU A 71 16.40 -6.07 -1.25
C GLU A 71 15.38 -6.86 -0.40
N TYR A 72 14.24 -6.26 -0.11
CA TYR A 72 13.21 -6.82 0.78
C TYR A 72 11.99 -7.32 0.01
N GLY A 73 11.75 -6.82 -1.19
CA GLY A 73 10.68 -7.30 -2.04
C GLY A 73 10.63 -6.61 -3.40
N LYS A 74 9.68 -7.06 -4.22
CA LYS A 74 9.35 -6.50 -5.52
C LYS A 74 7.95 -5.95 -5.48
N LEU A 75 7.76 -4.77 -6.07
CA LEU A 75 6.44 -4.22 -6.34
C LEU A 75 6.14 -4.47 -7.82
N LEU A 76 5.02 -5.11 -8.14
CA LEU A 76 4.62 -5.37 -9.51
C LEU A 76 3.22 -4.82 -9.80
N LEU A 77 3.06 -4.23 -10.99
CA LEU A 77 1.79 -3.83 -11.57
C LEU A 77 1.58 -4.63 -12.86
N ASP A 78 0.51 -5.42 -12.91
CA ASP A 78 0.21 -6.34 -14.02
C ASP A 78 1.37 -7.28 -14.38
N GLY A 79 2.15 -7.67 -13.37
CA GLY A 79 3.34 -8.51 -13.51
C GLY A 79 4.60 -7.78 -13.97
N GLU A 80 4.51 -6.48 -14.24
CA GLU A 80 5.67 -5.64 -14.53
C GLU A 80 6.24 -5.04 -13.25
N GLU A 81 7.55 -5.16 -13.06
CA GLU A 81 8.25 -4.69 -11.87
C GLU A 81 8.35 -3.16 -11.88
N ILE A 82 7.84 -2.53 -10.82
CA ILE A 82 8.10 -1.12 -10.51
C ILE A 82 9.43 -1.08 -9.78
N ASP A 83 10.43 -0.45 -10.40
CA ASP A 83 11.76 -0.30 -9.79
C ASP A 83 11.65 0.53 -8.49
N ILE A 84 11.81 -0.14 -7.35
CA ILE A 84 11.82 0.47 -6.02
C ILE A 84 13.21 0.45 -5.37
N SER A 85 14.27 0.31 -6.19
CA SER A 85 15.65 0.40 -5.70
C SER A 85 15.92 1.76 -5.05
N LYS A 86 16.82 1.83 -4.08
CA LYS A 86 17.08 3.03 -3.23
C LYS A 86 17.23 4.34 -4.02
N ASN A 87 17.74 4.29 -5.24
CA ASN A 87 18.01 5.45 -6.08
C ASN A 87 17.03 5.62 -7.25
N SER A 88 15.97 4.81 -7.33
CA SER A 88 14.98 4.91 -8.39
C SER A 88 14.12 6.17 -8.24
N ALA A 89 13.69 6.74 -9.37
CA ALA A 89 12.76 7.87 -9.35
C ALA A 89 11.42 7.47 -8.70
N ASN A 90 10.99 6.22 -8.89
CA ASN A 90 9.76 5.68 -8.34
C ASN A 90 9.79 5.58 -6.82
N ILE A 91 10.89 5.12 -6.20
CA ILE A 91 10.94 5.05 -4.74
C ILE A 91 10.95 6.45 -4.12
N ASN A 92 11.66 7.41 -4.73
CA ASN A 92 11.68 8.79 -4.25
C ASN A 92 10.27 9.40 -4.31
N LEU A 93 9.59 9.22 -5.44
CA LEU A 93 8.21 9.65 -5.60
C LEU A 93 7.27 8.99 -4.60
N ILE A 94 7.37 7.68 -4.39
CA ILE A 94 6.56 6.95 -3.41
C ILE A 94 6.84 7.47 -1.99
N LYS A 95 8.11 7.60 -1.58
CA LYS A 95 8.47 8.11 -0.23
C LYS A 95 7.88 9.50 0.02
N GLU A 96 7.97 10.40 -0.95
CA GLU A 96 7.48 11.77 -0.85
C GLU A 96 5.94 11.85 -0.80
N THR A 97 5.27 10.98 -1.55
CA THR A 97 3.83 11.09 -1.80
C THR A 97 2.98 10.08 -1.04
N LEU A 98 3.58 9.03 -0.48
CA LEU A 98 2.87 8.02 0.28
C LEU A 98 2.22 8.65 1.51
N ARG A 99 0.89 8.54 1.58
CA ARG A 99 0.10 8.96 2.73
C ARG A 99 -0.81 7.83 3.16
N PHE A 100 -0.84 7.59 4.46
CA PHE A 100 -1.79 6.69 5.13
C PHE A 100 -2.83 7.55 5.85
N TYR A 101 -4.12 7.28 5.65
CA TYR A 101 -5.20 7.95 6.35
C TYR A 101 -5.95 6.96 7.22
N HIS A 102 -6.18 7.34 8.48
CA HIS A 102 -6.97 6.56 9.42
C HIS A 102 -7.68 7.52 10.39
N LYS A 103 -9.01 7.40 10.51
CA LYS A 103 -9.85 8.23 11.41
C LYS A 103 -9.65 9.75 11.25
N GLY A 104 -9.45 10.22 10.02
CA GLY A 104 -9.26 11.64 9.71
C GLY A 104 -7.85 12.16 9.98
N GLU A 105 -6.94 11.33 10.48
CA GLU A 105 -5.52 11.64 10.57
C GLU A 105 -4.77 11.12 9.35
N SER A 106 -3.69 11.81 8.98
CA SER A 106 -2.81 11.44 7.86
C SER A 106 -1.37 11.25 8.33
N PHE A 107 -0.71 10.20 7.84
CA PHE A 107 0.66 9.83 8.18
C PHE A 107 1.49 9.72 6.89
N SER A 108 2.67 10.32 6.89
CA SER A 108 3.66 10.15 5.82
C SER A 108 4.40 8.81 5.94
N PHE A 109 5.20 8.48 4.92
CA PHE A 109 6.15 7.36 4.98
C PHE A 109 7.08 7.44 6.20
N ASN A 110 7.63 8.63 6.49
CA ASN A 110 8.51 8.84 7.65
C ASN A 110 7.76 8.71 8.98
N ASP A 111 6.48 9.10 9.03
CA ASP A 111 5.66 8.90 10.24
C ASP A 111 5.39 7.41 10.49
N ALA A 112 5.17 6.64 9.44
CA ALA A 112 4.98 5.19 9.53
C ALA A 112 6.25 4.50 10.05
N LEU A 113 7.42 4.84 9.48
CA LEU A 113 8.72 4.30 9.91
C LEU A 113 9.13 4.77 11.30
N GLY A 114 8.88 6.03 11.63
CA GLY A 114 9.12 6.60 12.95
C GLY A 114 8.16 6.10 14.03
N GLY A 115 7.29 5.13 13.72
CA GLY A 115 6.39 4.51 14.69
C GLY A 115 5.25 5.40 15.17
N LYS A 116 4.94 6.53 14.50
CA LYS A 116 3.82 7.41 14.90
C LYS A 116 2.45 6.76 14.75
N MET A 117 2.37 5.69 13.95
CA MET A 117 1.19 4.85 13.86
C MET A 117 1.10 3.83 15.01
N GLY A 118 2.17 3.65 15.80
CA GLY A 118 2.26 2.70 16.89
C GLY A 118 1.30 3.01 18.03
N GLY A 119 0.79 1.95 18.67
CA GLY A 119 -0.17 2.02 19.77
C GLY A 119 -1.60 2.29 19.33
N ARG A 120 -1.84 2.54 18.03
CA ARG A 120 -3.18 2.76 17.48
C ARG A 120 -3.93 1.45 17.32
N THR A 121 -5.24 1.49 17.54
CA THR A 121 -6.12 0.35 17.28
C THR A 121 -6.92 0.60 16.01
N ILE A 122 -6.80 -0.31 15.05
CA ILE A 122 -7.68 -0.41 13.88
C ILE A 122 -8.90 -1.22 14.32
N ALA A 123 -10.03 -0.56 14.54
CA ALA A 123 -11.27 -1.20 14.93
C ALA A 123 -11.91 -1.95 13.76
N MET A 124 -12.83 -2.87 14.05
CA MET A 124 -13.66 -3.47 13.00
C MET A 124 -14.53 -2.38 12.37
N GLY A 125 -14.59 -2.34 11.04
CA GLY A 125 -15.26 -1.32 10.26
C GLY A 125 -14.42 -0.07 9.97
N ASP A 126 -13.23 0.08 10.59
CA ASP A 126 -12.33 1.19 10.26
C ASP A 126 -11.81 1.05 8.83
N GLN A 127 -11.76 2.19 8.14
CA GLN A 127 -11.14 2.32 6.83
C GLN A 127 -9.70 2.84 6.98
N ILE A 128 -8.79 2.26 6.22
CA ILE A 128 -7.43 2.76 6.02
C ILE A 128 -7.29 3.10 4.55
N ILE A 129 -6.91 4.33 4.24
CA ILE A 129 -6.65 4.77 2.87
C ILE A 129 -5.15 4.94 2.70
N VAL A 130 -4.60 4.36 1.66
CA VAL A 130 -3.20 4.53 1.28
C VAL A 130 -3.18 5.18 -0.10
N VAL A 131 -2.49 6.29 -0.26
CA VAL A 131 -2.33 6.95 -1.56
C VAL A 131 -0.86 7.20 -1.83
N PHE A 132 -0.42 6.95 -3.05
CA PHE A 132 0.92 7.28 -3.52
C PHE A 132 0.90 7.57 -5.02
N LYS A 133 1.86 8.36 -5.49
CA LYS A 133 2.04 8.64 -6.91
C LYS A 133 2.93 7.58 -7.56
N LEU A 134 2.68 7.34 -8.85
CA LEU A 134 3.51 6.50 -9.71
C LEU A 134 4.03 7.33 -10.87
N ASP A 135 5.10 6.86 -11.52
CA ASP A 135 5.52 7.47 -12.78
C ASP A 135 4.43 7.37 -13.87
N GLU A 136 4.54 8.24 -14.87
CA GLU A 136 3.59 8.31 -15.98
C GLU A 136 3.55 7.00 -16.80
N SER A 137 4.66 6.25 -16.86
CA SER A 137 4.75 5.01 -17.62
C SER A 137 3.89 3.89 -17.02
N PHE A 138 3.75 3.84 -15.70
CA PHE A 138 2.84 2.92 -15.02
C PHE A 138 1.40 3.46 -14.98
N LEU A 139 1.21 4.77 -14.78
CA LEU A 139 -0.14 5.36 -14.78
C LEU A 139 -0.87 5.17 -16.12
N THR A 140 -0.16 5.29 -17.24
CA THR A 140 -0.74 5.12 -18.59
C THR A 140 -1.21 3.68 -18.88
N LYS A 141 -0.75 2.69 -18.11
CA LYS A 141 -1.18 1.28 -18.23
C LYS A 141 -2.48 1.00 -17.48
N LEU A 142 -2.86 1.86 -16.54
CA LEU A 142 -4.10 1.76 -15.76
C LEU A 142 -5.29 2.26 -16.58
N ILE A 143 -5.77 1.41 -17.49
CA ILE A 143 -6.94 1.65 -18.34
C ILE A 143 -8.20 0.95 -17.79
N GLU A 144 -9.35 1.10 -18.42
CA GLU A 144 -10.52 0.27 -18.05
C GLU A 144 -10.19 -1.21 -18.25
N GLY A 145 -10.36 -2.03 -17.22
CA GLY A 145 -9.97 -3.43 -17.27
C GLY A 145 -9.62 -4.05 -15.92
N LYS A 146 -9.14 -5.29 -15.96
CA LYS A 146 -8.66 -6.01 -14.79
C LYS A 146 -7.17 -5.78 -14.63
N HIS A 147 -6.76 -5.46 -13.41
CA HIS A 147 -5.39 -5.19 -13.05
C HIS A 147 -5.01 -5.91 -11.77
N THR A 148 -3.71 -6.06 -11.55
CA THR A 148 -3.16 -6.66 -10.34
C THR A 148 -2.01 -5.83 -9.83
N ILE A 149 -2.05 -5.48 -8.55
CA ILE A 149 -0.88 -4.97 -7.83
C ILE A 149 -0.40 -6.04 -6.87
N SER A 150 0.90 -6.33 -6.88
CA SER A 150 1.48 -7.37 -6.04
C SER A 150 2.78 -6.91 -5.38
N ILE A 151 2.96 -7.36 -4.15
CA ILE A 151 4.20 -7.20 -3.39
C ILE A 151 4.73 -8.61 -3.16
N GLU A 152 5.85 -8.93 -3.77
CA GLU A 152 6.52 -10.21 -3.61
C GLU A 152 7.70 -10.06 -2.65
N SER A 153 7.83 -10.96 -1.69
CA SER A 153 8.94 -10.94 -0.75
C SER A 153 9.29 -12.34 -0.31
N ASN A 154 10.59 -12.59 -0.11
CA ASN A 154 11.05 -13.83 0.51
C ASN A 154 10.95 -13.79 2.05
N LYS A 155 10.65 -12.62 2.62
CA LYS A 155 10.63 -12.37 4.08
C LYS A 155 9.20 -12.28 4.62
N VAL A 156 8.26 -11.77 3.84
CA VAL A 156 6.83 -11.68 4.20
C VAL A 156 5.96 -12.40 3.16
N PRO A 157 4.76 -12.87 3.53
CA PRO A 157 3.84 -13.47 2.56
C PRO A 157 3.56 -12.53 1.38
N ASN A 158 3.61 -13.07 0.17
CA ASN A 158 3.27 -12.31 -1.03
C ASN A 158 1.83 -11.76 -0.91
N ILE A 159 1.72 -10.47 -1.23
CA ILE A 159 0.45 -9.75 -1.25
C ILE A 159 0.07 -9.59 -2.72
N GLU A 160 -1.13 -10.02 -3.08
CA GLU A 160 -1.68 -9.81 -4.41
C GLU A 160 -3.09 -9.25 -4.29
N ILE A 161 -3.31 -8.08 -4.90
CA ILE A 161 -4.59 -7.38 -4.91
C ILE A 161 -5.03 -7.29 -6.37
N GLY A 162 -6.00 -8.12 -6.74
CA GLY A 162 -6.71 -8.00 -8.01
C GLY A 162 -7.81 -6.94 -7.93
N PHE A 163 -7.80 -6.01 -8.88
CA PHE A 163 -8.78 -4.93 -8.98
C PHE A 163 -9.30 -4.74 -10.41
N GLU A 164 -10.41 -4.03 -10.53
CA GLU A 164 -11.06 -3.76 -11.82
C GLU A 164 -11.28 -2.26 -11.91
N LEU A 165 -10.70 -1.64 -12.94
CA LEU A 165 -10.88 -0.24 -13.25
C LEU A 165 -12.06 -0.07 -14.21
N THR A 166 -12.97 0.82 -13.84
CA THR A 166 -14.14 1.23 -14.60
C THR A 166 -14.24 2.76 -14.55
N LYS A 167 -15.16 3.33 -15.33
CA LYS A 167 -15.44 4.78 -15.30
C LYS A 167 -15.77 5.32 -13.90
N ASP A 168 -16.30 4.49 -13.02
CA ASP A 168 -16.74 4.89 -11.68
C ASP A 168 -15.59 5.00 -10.67
N ASN A 169 -14.43 4.40 -10.97
CA ASN A 169 -13.28 4.37 -10.04
C ASN A 169 -11.96 4.83 -10.67
N MET A 170 -12.00 5.26 -11.93
CA MET A 170 -10.89 5.94 -12.61
C MET A 170 -10.98 7.46 -12.46
N ASN A 171 -9.81 8.10 -12.42
CA ASN A 171 -9.62 9.56 -12.42
C ASN A 171 -10.53 10.29 -11.41
N GLN A 172 -10.65 9.73 -10.21
CA GLN A 172 -11.48 10.29 -9.17
C GLN A 172 -10.76 11.49 -8.55
N LYS A 173 -11.50 12.54 -8.19
CA LYS A 173 -10.93 13.58 -7.31
C LYS A 173 -10.51 12.93 -6.00
N PHE A 174 -9.30 13.21 -5.55
CA PHE A 174 -8.85 12.69 -4.28
C PHE A 174 -9.72 13.24 -3.14
N THR A 175 -10.18 12.34 -2.27
CA THR A 175 -10.88 12.67 -1.02
C THR A 175 -10.40 11.65 0.02
N PRO A 176 -9.78 12.11 1.11
CA PRO A 176 -9.33 11.26 2.21
C PRO A 176 -10.49 10.77 3.09
#